data_AF-A0A645H1I4-F1
#
_entry.id   AF-A0A645H1I4-F1
#
_cell.length_a   1.000
_cell.length_b   1.000
_cell.length_c   1.000
_cell.angle_alpha   90.00
_cell.angle_beta   90.00
_cell.angle_gamma   90.00
#
_symmetry.space_group_name_H-M   'P 1'
#
loop_
_entity.id
_entity.type
_entity.pdbx_description
1 polymer ?
#
loop_
_entity_poly.entity_id
_entity_poly.type
_entity_poly.pdbx_seq_one_letter_code
_entity_poly.pdbx_strand_id
1 'polypeptide(L)'
;MLLVLDWGGTLDTQRFNARADLLEHYRRHEALIKKALAIFYEGIDRSDLEKMAYAGTISAQCNQEINPKPYMQEILRLVRSLGGLGMITAHSGTLLAGVFASELSPYQQEAILENIRDQFNPVQIEWMKTCNGGIQSTAVQTVKETPENFEVCT
;
A
#
# COMPACT_ATOMS: atom_id res chain seq x y z
N MET A 1 7.76 -8.19 -1.17
CA MET A 1 6.46 -8.89 -1.06
C MET A 1 5.65 -8.25 0.04
N LEU A 2 4.32 -8.24 -0.07
CA LEU A 2 3.42 -7.65 0.92
C LEU A 2 2.47 -8.71 1.48
N LEU A 3 2.24 -8.71 2.79
CA LEU A 3 1.14 -9.42 3.43
C LEU A 3 0.03 -8.42 3.70
N VAL A 4 -1.06 -8.47 2.92
CA VAL A 4 -2.17 -7.53 3.02
C VAL A 4 -3.23 -8.07 3.96
N LEU A 5 -3.74 -7.22 4.85
CA LEU A 5 -4.77 -7.54 5.83
C LEU A 5 -5.89 -6.51 5.79
N ASP A 6 -7.13 -6.99 5.88
CA ASP A 6 -8.33 -6.16 6.00
C ASP A 6 -9.29 -6.75 7.04
N TRP A 7 -9.81 -5.89 7.91
CA TRP A 7 -10.92 -6.24 8.82
C TRP A 7 -12.27 -5.77 8.28
N GLY A 8 -12.29 -5.30 7.04
CA GLY A 8 -13.47 -4.76 6.38
C GLY A 8 -13.82 -3.37 6.92
N GLY A 9 -15.05 -2.97 6.64
CA GLY A 9 -15.53 -1.61 6.85
C GLY A 9 -15.35 -0.76 5.59
N THR A 10 -15.96 0.42 5.62
CA THR A 10 -15.90 1.37 4.51
C THR A 10 -15.59 2.73 5.08
N LEU A 11 -14.66 3.44 4.45
CA LEU A 11 -14.37 4.82 4.79
C LEU A 11 -14.95 5.73 3.69
N ASP A 12 -15.90 6.58 4.06
CA ASP A 12 -16.32 7.67 3.19
C ASP A 12 -15.15 8.67 3.08
N THR A 13 -14.47 8.63 1.94
CA THR A 13 -13.27 9.43 1.71
C THR A 13 -13.58 10.92 1.63
N GLN A 14 -14.79 11.32 1.19
CA GLN A 14 -15.17 12.73 1.16
C GLN A 14 -15.37 13.25 2.57
N ARG A 15 -16.11 12.52 3.41
CA ARG A 15 -16.29 12.88 4.83
C ARG A 15 -14.97 12.84 5.58
N PHE A 16 -14.13 11.83 5.32
CA PHE A 16 -12.81 11.71 5.92
C PHE A 16 -11.97 12.94 5.62
N ASN A 17 -11.85 13.35 4.35
CA ASN A 17 -11.03 14.48 3.94
C ASN A 17 -11.62 15.85 4.35
N ALA A 18 -12.91 15.92 4.65
CA ALA A 18 -13.58 17.15 5.11
C ALA A 18 -13.44 17.40 6.62
N ARG A 19 -12.82 16.48 7.36
CA ARG A 19 -12.64 16.58 8.82
C ARG A 19 -11.77 17.77 9.22
N ALA A 20 -12.25 18.55 10.19
CA ALA A 20 -11.56 19.75 10.67
C ALA A 20 -10.28 19.45 11.46
N ASP A 21 -10.18 18.28 12.10
CA ASP A 21 -9.05 17.89 12.94
C ASP A 21 -7.84 17.41 12.13
N LEU A 22 -7.99 17.18 10.82
CA LEU A 22 -6.87 16.78 9.95
C LEU A 22 -5.77 17.84 9.88
N LEU A 23 -6.12 19.13 9.90
CA LEU A 23 -5.12 20.19 9.83
C LEU A 23 -4.18 20.16 11.04
N GLU A 24 -4.73 19.96 12.23
CA GLU A 24 -3.94 19.86 13.46
C GLU A 24 -3.09 18.58 13.45
N HIS A 25 -3.68 17.46 13.03
CA HIS A 25 -2.96 16.20 12.84
C HIS A 25 -1.73 16.37 11.93
N TYR A 26 -1.91 16.96 10.73
CA TYR A 26 -0.81 17.16 9.79
C TYR A 26 0.28 18.08 10.35
N ARG A 27 -0.10 19.16 11.04
CA ARG A 27 0.87 20.05 11.70
C ARG A 27 1.67 19.32 12.78
N ARG A 28 1.00 18.50 13.60
CA ARG A 28 1.64 17.76 14.69
C ARG A 28 2.67 16.76 14.17
N HIS A 29 2.37 16.08 13.06
CA HIS A 29 3.23 15.03 12.50
C HIS A 29 4.14 15.51 11.36
N GLU A 30 4.08 16.79 10.96
CA GLU A 30 4.79 17.33 9.79
C GLU A 30 6.29 17.03 9.83
N ALA A 31 6.96 17.30 10.96
CA ALA A 31 8.39 17.06 11.11
C ALA A 31 8.75 15.57 10.98
N LEU A 32 7.92 14.71 11.56
CA LEU A 32 8.13 13.26 11.54
C LEU A 32 7.89 12.68 10.14
N ILE A 33 6.85 13.15 9.44
CA ILE A 33 6.55 12.76 8.06
C ILE A 33 7.63 13.26 7.10
N LYS A 34 8.13 14.49 7.26
CA LYS A 34 9.27 14.99 6.47
C LYS A 34 10.51 14.12 6.65
N LYS A 35 10.79 13.69 7.88
CA LYS A 35 11.88 12.76 8.18
C LYS A 35 11.65 11.40 7.53
N ALA A 36 10.45 10.83 7.65
CA ALA A 36 10.11 9.56 7.02
C ALA A 36 10.27 9.65 5.50
N LEU A 37 9.81 10.73 4.88
CA LEU A 37 9.93 10.96 3.44
C LEU A 37 11.40 11.05 2.99
N ALA A 38 12.25 11.74 3.74
CA ALA A 38 13.69 11.79 3.45
C ALA A 38 14.34 10.40 3.52
N ILE A 39 14.01 9.60 4.53
CA ILE A 39 14.49 8.21 4.66
C ILE A 39 13.97 7.35 3.51
N PHE A 40 12.72 7.55 3.10
CA PHE A 40 12.12 6.81 2.00
C PHE A 40 12.86 7.08 0.68
N TYR A 41 13.14 8.35 0.37
CA TYR A 41 13.92 8.72 -0.82
C TYR A 41 15.35 8.18 -0.77
N GLU A 42 16.00 8.24 0.39
CA GLU A 42 17.31 7.58 0.56
C GLU A 42 17.21 6.06 0.32
N GLY A 43 16.13 5.44 0.78
CA GLY A 43 15.84 4.02 0.52
C GLY A 43 15.68 3.72 -0.97
N ILE A 44 14.98 4.57 -1.72
CA ILE A 44 14.88 4.45 -3.17
C ILE A 44 16.27 4.55 -3.81
N ASP A 45 17.01 5.62 -3.51
CA ASP A 45 18.32 5.89 -4.13
C ASP A 45 19.33 4.77 -3.89
N ARG A 46 19.24 4.12 -2.72
CA ARG A 46 20.14 3.01 -2.33
C ARG A 46 19.58 1.62 -2.62
N SER A 47 18.37 1.51 -3.20
CA SER A 47 17.65 0.23 -3.31
C SER A 47 17.53 -0.51 -1.97
N ASP A 48 17.35 0.24 -0.88
CA ASP A 48 17.27 -0.24 0.49
C ASP A 48 15.80 -0.33 0.93
N LEU A 49 15.24 -1.54 0.81
CA LEU A 49 13.86 -1.82 1.17
C LEU A 49 13.60 -1.69 2.67
N GLU A 50 14.62 -1.89 3.52
CA GLU A 50 14.47 -1.74 4.97
C GLU A 50 14.25 -0.27 5.33
N LYS A 51 15.00 0.66 4.72
CA LYS A 51 14.75 2.10 4.85
C LYS A 51 13.35 2.48 4.36
N MET A 52 12.93 1.97 3.20
CA MET A 52 11.60 2.24 2.65
C MET A 52 10.49 1.73 3.57
N ALA A 53 10.62 0.50 4.09
CA ALA A 53 9.66 -0.11 5.01
C ALA A 53 9.63 0.62 6.37
N TYR A 54 10.78 1.07 6.87
CA TYR A 54 10.87 1.84 8.10
C TYR A 54 10.16 3.19 7.97
N ALA A 55 10.41 3.93 6.88
CA ALA A 55 9.70 5.16 6.57
C ALA A 55 8.19 4.95 6.43
N GLY A 56 7.78 3.90 5.72
CA GLY A 56 6.38 3.50 5.60
C GLY A 56 5.74 3.20 6.96
N THR A 57 6.49 2.57 7.87
CA THR A 57 6.01 2.24 9.22
C THR A 57 5.77 3.50 10.04
N ILE A 58 6.68 4.48 9.96
CA ILE A 58 6.48 5.79 10.62
C ILE A 58 5.21 6.45 10.10
N SER A 59 5.03 6.50 8.77
CA SER A 59 3.83 7.08 8.16
C SER A 59 2.56 6.35 8.59
N ALA A 60 2.58 5.02 8.65
CA ALA A 60 1.44 4.22 9.05
C ALA A 60 1.08 4.42 10.53
N GLN A 61 2.08 4.59 11.41
CA GLN A 61 1.87 4.90 12.82
C GLN A 61 1.25 6.29 13.02
N CYS A 62 1.70 7.31 12.27
CA CYS A 62 1.05 8.62 12.30
C CYS A 62 -0.41 8.53 11.86
N ASN A 63 -0.69 7.81 10.76
CA ASN A 63 -2.03 7.68 10.20
C ASN A 63 -3.05 7.06 11.18
N GLN A 64 -2.61 6.26 12.16
CA GLN A 64 -3.49 5.67 13.18
C GLN A 64 -4.28 6.72 13.99
N GLU A 65 -3.76 7.94 14.12
CA GLU A 65 -4.46 9.00 14.86
C GLU A 65 -5.76 9.44 14.16
N ILE A 66 -5.73 9.50 12.83
CA ILE A 66 -6.87 9.97 12.02
C ILE A 66 -7.65 8.81 11.39
N ASN A 67 -7.02 7.69 11.12
CA ASN A 67 -7.61 6.50 10.52
C ASN A 67 -7.18 5.25 11.30
N PRO A 68 -7.72 5.03 12.51
CA PRO A 68 -7.35 3.90 13.34
C PRO A 68 -7.69 2.58 12.64
N LYS A 69 -6.69 1.70 12.53
CA LYS A 69 -6.87 0.34 12.00
C LYS A 69 -6.54 -0.66 13.10
N PRO A 70 -7.36 -1.71 13.27
CA PRO A 70 -7.21 -2.63 14.39
C PRO A 70 -5.86 -3.37 14.32
N TYR A 71 -5.35 -3.73 15.50
CA TYR A 71 -4.17 -4.59 15.67
C TYR A 71 -2.86 -4.07 15.06
N MET A 72 -2.75 -2.77 14.71
CA MET A 72 -1.57 -2.22 14.02
C MET A 72 -0.26 -2.56 14.74
N GLN A 73 -0.20 -2.44 16.07
CA GLN A 73 1.02 -2.71 16.82
C GLN A 73 1.30 -4.21 16.96
N GLU A 74 0.26 -5.02 17.17
CA GLU A 74 0.33 -6.47 17.26
C GLU A 74 0.85 -7.07 15.96
N ILE A 75 0.28 -6.65 14.83
CA ILE A 75 0.69 -7.10 13.51
C ILE A 75 2.10 -6.62 13.18
N LEU A 76 2.47 -5.37 13.52
CA LEU A 76 3.86 -4.91 13.34
C LEU A 76 4.86 -5.78 14.12
N ARG A 77 4.54 -6.16 15.37
CA ARG A 77 5.39 -7.06 16.17
C ARG A 77 5.48 -8.45 15.53
N LEU A 78 4.34 -9.00 15.08
CA LEU A 78 4.31 -10.29 14.41
C LEU A 78 5.14 -10.27 13.11
N VAL A 79 4.91 -9.29 12.24
CA VAL A 79 5.65 -9.10 10.98
C VAL A 79 7.15 -9.05 11.25
N ARG A 80 7.60 -8.29 12.24
CA ARG A 80 9.03 -8.26 12.63
C ARG A 80 9.55 -9.60 13.12
N SER A 81 8.76 -10.33 13.92
CA SER A 81 9.16 -11.66 14.40
C SER A 81 9.29 -12.69 13.28
N LEU A 82 8.60 -12.46 12.15
CA LEU A 82 8.65 -13.28 10.94
C LEU A 82 9.73 -12.82 9.94
N GLY A 83 10.59 -11.87 10.31
CA GLY A 83 11.63 -11.32 9.43
C GLY A 83 11.13 -10.26 8.45
N GLY A 84 9.90 -9.75 8.63
CA GLY A 84 9.38 -8.61 7.90
C GLY A 84 10.05 -7.29 8.32
N LEU A 85 10.17 -6.37 7.38
CA LEU A 85 10.92 -5.12 7.50
C LEU A 85 10.11 -3.98 8.14
N GLY A 86 8.78 -4.04 8.05
CA GLY A 86 7.91 -2.99 8.53
C GLY A 86 6.47 -3.14 8.04
N MET A 87 5.68 -2.08 8.22
CA MET A 87 4.28 -2.01 7.84
C MET A 87 4.02 -0.77 6.98
N ILE A 88 3.07 -0.87 6.06
CA ILE A 88 2.46 0.25 5.36
C ILE A 88 0.94 0.19 5.54
N THR A 89 0.25 1.27 5.19
CA THR A 89 -1.20 1.33 5.27
C THR A 89 -1.79 2.15 4.13
N ALA A 90 -3.01 1.83 3.74
CA ALA A 90 -3.80 2.73 2.90
C ALA A 90 -4.07 4.04 3.66
N HIS A 91 -3.74 5.17 3.03
CA HIS A 91 -3.91 6.51 3.62
C HIS A 91 -5.37 6.74 4.05
N SER A 92 -6.30 6.57 3.10
CA SER A 92 -7.74 6.45 3.32
C SER A 92 -8.16 5.03 2.93
N GLY A 93 -8.92 4.36 3.78
CA GLY A 93 -9.31 2.95 3.62
C GLY A 93 -8.90 2.11 4.82
N THR A 94 -9.04 0.79 4.70
CA THR A 94 -8.98 -0.17 5.82
C THR A 94 -7.75 -1.07 5.79
N LEU A 95 -7.00 -1.08 4.69
CA LEU A 95 -5.88 -1.99 4.49
C LEU A 95 -4.65 -1.67 5.36
N LEU A 96 -4.07 -2.73 5.90
CA LEU A 96 -2.72 -2.79 6.46
C LEU A 96 -1.89 -3.76 5.63
N ALA A 97 -0.59 -3.51 5.51
CA ALA A 97 0.29 -4.46 4.84
C ALA A 97 1.66 -4.57 5.51
N GLY A 98 2.09 -5.79 5.80
CA GLY A 98 3.46 -6.10 6.21
C GLY A 98 4.40 -6.18 5.02
N VAL A 99 5.61 -5.64 5.14
CA VAL A 99 6.62 -5.60 4.07
C VAL A 99 7.69 -6.66 4.31
N PHE A 100 7.97 -7.48 3.31
CA PHE A 100 8.96 -8.57 3.37
C PHE A 100 9.99 -8.46 2.23
N ALA A 101 11.27 -8.66 2.56
CA ALA A 101 12.40 -8.55 1.65
C ALA A 101 12.47 -9.70 0.64
N SER A 102 12.31 -10.92 1.14
CA SER A 102 12.38 -12.15 0.36
C SER A 102 11.02 -12.82 0.29
N GLU A 103 10.81 -13.60 -0.76
CA GLU A 103 9.67 -14.52 -0.81
C GLU A 103 9.90 -15.62 0.21
N LEU A 104 8.95 -15.76 1.14
CA LEU A 104 8.89 -16.90 2.05
C LEU A 104 8.48 -18.14 1.27
N SER A 105 8.90 -19.32 1.70
CA SER A 105 8.44 -20.56 1.06
C SER A 105 6.91 -20.68 1.15
N PRO A 106 6.23 -21.37 0.21
CA PRO A 106 4.78 -21.55 0.28
C PRO A 106 4.29 -22.12 1.62
N TYR A 107 5.07 -23.02 2.23
CA TYR A 107 4.79 -23.56 3.55
C TYR A 107 4.81 -22.49 4.66
N GLN A 108 5.84 -21.62 4.65
CA GLN A 108 5.91 -20.51 5.60
C GLN A 108 4.77 -19.50 5.39
N GLN A 109 4.44 -19.22 4.13
CA GLN A 109 3.33 -18.33 3.78
C GLN A 109 2.01 -18.86 4.34
N GLU A 110 1.69 -20.14 4.12
CA GLU A 110 0.45 -20.74 4.63
C GLU A 110 0.41 -20.75 6.15
N ALA A 111 1.49 -21.15 6.81
CA ALA A 111 1.56 -21.17 8.28
C ALA A 111 1.34 -19.77 8.90
N ILE A 112 1.83 -18.71 8.24
CA ILE A 112 1.58 -17.33 8.66
C ILE A 112 0.12 -16.93 8.46
N LEU A 113 -0.48 -17.31 7.33
CA LEU A 113 -1.90 -17.03 7.06
C LEU A 113 -2.80 -17.71 8.10
N GLU A 114 -2.57 -18.98 8.39
CA GLU A 114 -3.30 -19.74 9.42
C GLU A 114 -3.15 -19.08 10.80
N ASN A 115 -1.92 -18.79 11.21
CA ASN A 115 -1.64 -18.14 12.50
C ASN A 115 -2.39 -16.80 12.64
N ILE A 116 -2.40 -15.97 11.60
CA ILE A 116 -3.07 -14.67 11.65
C ILE A 116 -4.59 -14.82 11.62
N ARG A 117 -5.12 -15.77 10.84
CA ARG A 117 -6.55 -16.09 10.84
C ARG A 117 -7.02 -16.49 12.23
N ASP A 118 -6.28 -17.36 12.90
CA ASP A 118 -6.61 -17.85 14.24
C ASP A 118 -6.53 -16.75 15.30
N GLN A 119 -5.49 -15.90 15.24
CA GLN A 119 -5.26 -14.89 16.27
C GLN A 119 -6.08 -13.60 16.09
N PHE A 120 -6.31 -13.19 14.84
CA PHE A 120 -6.86 -11.85 14.56
C PHE A 120 -8.13 -11.85 13.69
N ASN A 121 -8.48 -12.98 13.09
CA ASN A 121 -9.70 -13.16 12.29
C ASN A 121 -9.99 -12.01 11.28
N PRO A 122 -9.05 -11.64 10.39
CA PRO A 122 -9.29 -10.64 9.37
C PRO A 122 -10.33 -11.15 8.35
N VAL A 123 -11.07 -10.21 7.74
CA VAL A 123 -12.02 -10.51 6.65
C VAL A 123 -11.28 -10.87 5.38
N GLN A 124 -10.14 -10.22 5.12
CA GLN A 124 -9.26 -10.55 4.00
C GLN A 124 -7.81 -10.63 4.46
N ILE A 125 -7.10 -11.63 3.95
CA ILE A 125 -5.66 -11.78 4.14
C ILE A 125 -5.05 -12.48 2.94
N GLU A 126 -4.03 -11.87 2.34
CA GLU A 126 -3.37 -12.42 1.16
C GLU A 126 -1.93 -11.91 0.98
N TRP A 127 -1.13 -12.71 0.28
CA TRP A 127 0.20 -12.31 -0.16
C TRP A 127 0.14 -11.61 -1.52
N MET A 128 0.70 -10.41 -1.61
CA MET A 128 0.77 -9.64 -2.86
C MET A 128 2.22 -9.36 -3.26
N LYS A 129 2.46 -9.29 -4.57
CA LYS A 129 3.72 -8.82 -5.15
C LYS A 129 3.52 -7.42 -5.70
N THR A 130 4.44 -6.53 -5.38
CA THR A 130 4.52 -5.21 -6.00
C THR A 130 5.06 -5.37 -7.41
N CYS A 131 4.33 -4.89 -8.40
CA CYS A 131 4.80 -4.77 -9.78
C CYS A 131 5.17 -3.30 -10.07
N ASN A 132 6.09 -3.07 -11.02
CA ASN A 132 6.27 -1.74 -11.57
C ASN A 132 5.00 -1.39 -12.39
N GLY A 133 4.16 -0.50 -11.86
CA GLY A 133 2.87 -0.17 -12.46
C GLY A 133 2.62 1.34 -12.52
N GLY A 134 2.79 1.91 -13.73
CA GLY A 134 2.17 3.16 -14.18
C GLY A 134 1.15 2.88 -15.29
N ILE A 135 0.78 3.87 -16.11
CA ILE A 135 0.00 3.63 -17.35
C ILE A 135 0.96 3.14 -18.43
N GLN A 136 0.80 1.90 -18.91
CA GLN A 136 1.32 1.49 -20.22
C GLN A 136 0.28 1.86 -21.27
N SER A 137 0.46 2.98 -21.97
CA SER A 137 -0.30 3.22 -23.20
C SER A 137 0.26 2.28 -24.27
N THR A 138 -0.40 1.15 -24.51
CA THR A 138 -0.22 0.46 -25.78
C THR A 138 -0.70 1.43 -26.85
N ALA A 139 0.21 1.87 -27.72
CA ALA A 139 -0.16 2.72 -28.86
C ALA A 139 -1.33 2.04 -29.58
N VAL A 140 -2.50 2.69 -29.57
CA VAL A 140 -3.62 2.32 -30.42
C VAL A 140 -3.09 2.47 -31.84
N GLN A 141 -2.97 1.36 -32.58
CA GLN A 141 -2.78 1.44 -34.02
C GLN A 141 -4.00 2.17 -34.57
N THR A 142 -3.82 3.42 -34.98
CA THR A 142 -4.80 4.15 -35.76
C THR A 142 -5.05 3.35 -37.03
N VAL A 143 -6.26 2.78 -37.15
CA VAL A 143 -6.76 2.24 -38.41
C VAL A 143 -6.69 3.39 -39.42
N LYS A 144 -5.87 3.22 -40.46
CA LYS A 144 -5.87 4.15 -41.60
C LYS A 144 -7.22 4.03 -42.28
N GLU A 145 -8.00 5.11 -42.25
CA GLU A 145 -9.13 5.30 -43.15
C GLU A 145 -8.61 5.25 -44.60
N THR A 146 -9.16 4.34 -45.39
CA THR A 146 -8.98 4.27 -46.85
C THR A 146 -9.76 5.42 -47.51
N PRO A 147 -9.20 6.10 -48.53
CA PRO A 147 -9.90 7.16 -49.23
C PRO A 147 -11.08 6.63 -50.05
N GLU A 148 -12.20 7.35 -49.99
CA GLU A 148 -13.37 7.18 -50.83
C GLU A 148 -13.02 7.39 -52.32
N ASN A 149 -13.20 6.36 -53.14
CA ASN A 149 -13.27 6.49 -54.59
C ASN A 149 -14.74 6.75 -54.98
N PHE A 150 -15.08 8.00 -55.28
CA PHE A 150 -16.27 8.34 -56.05
C PHE A 150 -15.90 8.27 -57.54
N GLU A 151 -16.27 7.18 -58.21
CA GLU A 151 -16.37 7.14 -59.67
C GLU A 151 -17.69 7.79 -60.10
N VAL A 152 -17.57 8.87 -60.87
CA VAL A 152 -18.67 9.52 -61.58
C VAL A 152 -18.81 8.80 -62.92
N CYS A 153 -19.87 8.00 -63.09
CA CYS A 153 -20.28 7.52 -64.41
C CYS A 153 -20.96 8.67 -65.19
N THR A 154 -20.35 9.04 -66.32
CA THR A 154 -20.96 9.77 -67.45
C THR A 154 -21.83 8.86 -68.30
#